data_AF-A0A4V3KX09-F1
#
_entry.id   AF-A0A4V3KX09-F1
#
_cell.length_a   1.000
_cell.length_b   1.000
_cell.length_c   1.000
_cell.angle_alpha   90.00
_cell.angle_beta   90.00
_cell.angle_gamma   90.00
#
_symmetry.space_group_name_H-M   'P 1'
#
loop_
_entity.id
_entity.type
_entity.pdbx_description
1 polymer ?
#
loop_
_entity_poly.entity_id
_entity_poly.type
_entity_poly.pdbx_seq_one_letter_code
_entity_poly.pdbx_strand_id
1 'polypeptide(L)' 'MTALNLSKLITAAADTIAEHAEELTALDQAIGDGDHGLNMKRGFEAVRAETGAIAEKPLPDALKAVGTKLVMT' A
#
# COMPACT_ATOMS: atom_id res chain seq x y z
N MET A 1 21.38 -13.92 4.60
CA MET A 1 20.09 -13.22 4.43
C MET A 1 19.84 -13.07 2.94
N THR A 2 18.69 -13.50 2.44
CA THR A 2 18.26 -13.20 1.06
C THR A 2 18.13 -11.69 0.89
N ALA A 3 18.57 -11.17 -0.26
CA ALA A 3 18.38 -9.76 -0.59
C ALA A 3 16.89 -9.41 -0.56
N LEU A 4 16.56 -8.25 0.00
CA LEU A 4 15.19 -7.74 0.07
C LEU A 4 14.67 -7.49 -1.35
N ASN A 5 13.55 -8.11 -1.72
CA ASN A 5 12.86 -7.81 -2.98
C ASN A 5 11.68 -6.87 -2.70
N LEU A 6 11.95 -5.56 -2.75
CA LEU A 6 10.96 -4.55 -2.41
C LEU A 6 9.77 -4.53 -3.38
N SER A 7 10.01 -4.76 -4.67
CA SER A 7 8.95 -4.83 -5.67
C SER A 7 7.94 -5.95 -5.38
N LYS A 8 8.45 -7.13 -5.00
CA LYS A 8 7.60 -8.26 -4.60
C LYS A 8 6.80 -7.95 -3.34
N LEU A 9 7.40 -7.25 -2.36
CA LEU A 9 6.69 -6.86 -1.13
C LEU A 9 5.60 -5.82 -1.39
N ILE A 10 5.88 -4.81 -2.22
CA ILE A 10 4.88 -3.80 -2.61
C ILE A 10 3.70 -4.46 -3.31
N THR A 11 3.99 -5.36 -4.26
CA THR A 11 2.95 -6.08 -5.01
C THR A 11 2.10 -6.94 -4.07
N ALA A 12 2.73 -7.72 -3.19
CA ALA A 12 2.01 -8.56 -2.23
C ALA A 12 1.13 -7.73 -1.29
N ALA A 13 1.63 -6.61 -0.78
CA ALA A 13 0.84 -5.74 0.09
C ALA A 13 -0.36 -5.13 -0.66
N ALA A 14 -0.16 -4.64 -1.89
CA ALA A 14 -1.23 -4.06 -2.69
C ALA A 14 -2.29 -5.11 -3.06
N ASP A 15 -1.89 -6.33 -3.40
CA ASP A 15 -2.80 -7.43 -3.71
C ASP A 15 -3.63 -7.83 -2.47
N THR A 16 -3.00 -7.99 -1.30
CA THR A 16 -3.72 -8.29 -0.05
C THR A 16 -4.72 -7.18 0.30
N ILE A 17 -4.32 -5.91 0.22
CA ILE A 17 -5.24 -4.80 0.52
C ILE A 17 -6.40 -4.76 -0.47
N ALA A 18 -6.15 -5.00 -1.76
CA ALA A 18 -7.21 -5.02 -2.76
C ALA A 18 -8.19 -6.18 -2.56
N GLU A 19 -7.70 -7.36 -2.17
CA GLU A 19 -8.52 -8.54 -1.87
C GLU A 19 -9.43 -8.31 -0.65
N HIS A 20 -8.93 -7.63 0.38
CA HIS A 20 -9.65 -7.38 1.63
C HIS A 20 -10.32 -6.00 1.70
N ALA A 21 -10.34 -5.21 0.62
CA ALA A 21 -10.84 -3.84 0.65
C ALA A 21 -12.32 -3.76 1.11
N GLU A 22 -13.17 -4.67 0.62
CA GLU A 22 -14.59 -4.71 1.01
C GLU A 22 -14.76 -5.11 2.49
N GLU A 23 -13.98 -6.08 2.96
CA GLU A 23 -13.97 -6.50 4.37
C GLU A 23 -13.56 -5.34 5.29
N LEU A 24 -12.47 -4.65 4.94
CA LEU A 24 -11.96 -3.50 5.71
C LEU A 24 -12.98 -2.36 5.76
N THR A 25 -13.65 -2.06 4.63
CA THR A 25 -14.73 -1.07 4.59
C THR A 25 -15.93 -1.50 5.44
N ALA A 26 -16.32 -2.78 5.43
CA ALA A 26 -17.43 -3.27 6.25
C ALA A 26 -17.10 -3.21 7.75
N LEU A 27 -15.87 -3.56 8.14
CA LEU A 27 -15.41 -3.46 9.53
C LEU A 27 -15.39 -2.01 10.01
N ASP A 28 -14.89 -1.10 9.18
CA ASP A 28 -14.83 0.32 9.48
C ASP A 28 -16.24 0.94 9.55
N GLN A 29 -17.16 0.57 8.65
CA GLN A 29 -18.55 1.03 8.66
C GLN A 29 -19.28 0.72 9.97
N ALA A 30 -18.88 -0.33 10.70
CA ALA A 30 -19.48 -0.71 11.97
C ALA A 30 -19.13 0.25 13.12
N ILE A 31 -18.00 0.97 13.05
CA ILE A 31 -17.49 1.81 14.14
C ILE A 31 -16.91 3.17 13.69
N GLY A 32 -16.97 3.47 12.41
CA GLY A 32 -16.34 4.60 11.73
C GLY A 32 -17.16 5.08 10.53
N ASP A 33 -16.50 5.64 9.53
CA ASP A 33 -17.16 6.24 8.35
C ASP A 33 -17.19 5.32 7.12
N GLY A 34 -16.55 4.14 7.19
CA GLY A 34 -16.65 3.09 6.18
C GLY A 34 -15.74 3.31 4.97
N ASP A 35 -14.78 4.24 5.06
CA ASP A 35 -13.92 4.57 3.95
C ASP A 35 -12.55 3.86 3.99
N HIS A 36 -12.24 3.16 5.08
CA HIS A 36 -10.90 2.62 5.31
C HIS A 36 -10.39 1.70 4.20
N GLY A 37 -11.18 0.69 3.80
CA GLY A 37 -10.80 -0.25 2.75
C GLY A 37 -10.61 0.42 1.40
N LEU A 38 -11.49 1.36 1.04
CA LEU A 38 -11.38 2.17 -0.17
C LEU A 38 -10.10 3.04 -0.17
N ASN A 39 -9.84 3.75 0.93
CA ASN A 39 -8.67 4.61 1.08
C ASN A 39 -7.37 3.81 1.01
N MET A 40 -7.31 2.66 1.68
CA MET A 40 -6.14 1.78 1.64
C MET A 40 -5.90 1.21 0.24
N LYS A 41 -6.96 0.73 -0.43
CA LYS A 41 -6.86 0.26 -1.83
C LYS A 41 -6.32 1.35 -2.75
N ARG A 42 -6.88 2.56 -2.69
CA ARG A 42 -6.44 3.71 -3.49
C ARG A 42 -4.96 4.02 -3.25
N GLY A 43 -4.55 4.11 -1.99
CA GLY A 43 -3.17 4.41 -1.62
C GLY A 43 -2.17 3.34 -2.11
N PHE A 44 -2.48 2.07 -1.89
CA PHE A 44 -1.60 0.97 -2.28
C PHE A 44 -1.55 0.73 -3.79
N GLU A 45 -2.64 0.98 -4.52
CA GLU A 45 -2.62 1.01 -6.00
C GLU A 45 -1.69 2.13 -6.52
N ALA A 46 -1.71 3.30 -5.88
CA ALA A 46 -0.84 4.41 -6.24
C ALA A 46 0.64 4.12 -5.91
N VAL A 47 0.93 3.43 -4.81
CA VAL A 47 2.27 2.91 -4.50
C VAL A 47 2.70 1.87 -5.54
N ARG A 48 1.80 0.94 -5.90
CA ARG A 48 2.06 -0.11 -6.89
C ARG A 48 2.43 0.48 -8.25
N ALA A 49 1.76 1.55 -8.67
CA ALA A 49 2.08 2.25 -9.92
C ALA A 49 3.51 2.80 -9.97
N GLU A 50 4.10 3.14 -8.82
CA GLU A 50 5.46 3.67 -8.69
C GLU A 50 6.50 2.62 -8.29
N THR A 51 6.14 1.34 -8.24
CA THR A 51 6.97 0.23 -7.72
C THR A 51 8.39 0.22 -8.31
N GLY A 52 8.53 0.44 -9.63
CA GLY A 52 9.84 0.46 -10.28
C GLY A 52 10.77 1.53 -9.70
N ALA A 53 10.30 2.76 -9.64
CA ALA A 53 11.07 3.90 -9.10
C ALA A 53 11.33 3.78 -7.59
N ILE A 54 10.40 3.15 -6.84
CA ILE A 54 10.57 2.91 -5.41
C ILE A 54 11.62 1.83 -5.16
N ALA A 55 11.61 0.74 -5.95
CA ALA A 55 12.50 -0.41 -5.78
C ALA A 55 13.97 -0.11 -6.12
N GLU A 56 14.24 0.95 -6.89
CA GLU A 56 15.60 1.41 -7.22
C GLU A 56 16.26 2.22 -6.10
N LYS A 57 15.49 2.68 -5.10
CA LYS A 57 16.00 3.51 -4.01
C LYS A 57 16.64 2.65 -2.90
N PRO A 58 17.58 3.21 -2.12
CA PRO A 58 17.96 2.64 -0.84
C PRO A 58 16.74 2.46 0.06
N LEU A 59 16.72 1.41 0.88
CA LEU A 59 15.55 1.05 1.69
C LEU A 59 14.96 2.23 2.51
N PRO A 60 15.73 3.07 3.21
CA PRO A 60 15.17 4.21 3.95
C PRO A 60 14.39 5.19 3.06
N ASP A 61 14.93 5.50 1.87
CA ASP A 61 14.30 6.41 0.91
C ASP A 61 13.10 5.77 0.22
N ALA A 62 13.16 4.46 -0.01
CA ALA A 62 12.06 3.71 -0.58
C ALA A 62 10.86 3.68 0.38
N LEU A 63 11.09 3.40 1.68
CA LEU A 63 10.03 3.44 2.70
C LEU A 63 9.46 4.85 2.88
N LYS A 64 10.30 5.88 2.83
CA LYS A 64 9.84 7.27 2.83
C LYS A 64 8.95 7.56 1.62
N ALA A 65 9.34 7.12 0.42
CA ALA A 65 8.55 7.31 -0.79
C ALA A 65 7.17 6.62 -0.69
N VAL A 66 7.13 5.38 -0.20
CA VAL A 66 5.86 4.66 0.08
C VAL A 66 5.00 5.46 1.06
N GLY A 67 5.56 5.87 2.21
CA GLY A 67 4.81 6.61 3.22
C GLY A 67 4.28 7.95 2.70
N THR A 68 5.09 8.71 1.98
CA THR A 68 4.65 9.97 1.34
C THR A 68 3.52 9.72 0.36
N LYS A 69 3.62 8.68 -0.47
CA LYS A 69 2.58 8.35 -1.44
C LYS A 69 1.24 8.01 -0.75
N LEU A 70 1.28 7.21 0.32
CA LEU A 70 0.09 6.84 1.10
C LEU A 70 -0.58 8.06 1.77
N VAL A 71 0.19 9.05 2.22
CA VAL A 71 -0.36 10.27 2.85
C VAL A 71 -0.97 11.22 1.83
N MET A 72 -0.43 11.27 0.61
CA MET A 72 -0.83 12.26 -0.41
C MET A 72 -1.89 11.77 -1.39
N THR A 73 -2.29 10.50 -1.33
CA THR A 73 -3.24 9.89 -2.27
C THR A 73 -4.64 9.88 -1.68
#